data_AF-A2DI93-F1
#
_entry.id   AF-A2DI93-F1
#
_cell.length_a   1.000
_cell.length_b   1.000
_cell.length_c   1.000
_cell.angle_alpha   90.00
_cell.angle_beta   90.00
_cell.angle_gamma   90.00
#
_symmetry.space_group_name_H-M   'P 1'
#
loop_
_entity.id
_entity.type
_entity.pdbx_description
1 polymer ?
#
loop_
_entity_poly.entity_id
_entity_poly.type
_entity_poly.pdbx_seq_one_letter_code
_entity_poly.pdbx_strand_id
1 'polypeptide(L)'
;MTVVRKDIGFTIPPMKGEETPYVKPTYEQVNFRFRFQRPPRKVQFSPDIDEYWNQFIKDSPKLSFTDLYERVKSCTNPSSIMAAFSDSNVSDNQLTSDLMRLIQCYPDILPPNKLNVSLSPIKLTAAQFTLEFPPRIANVFNSIISLTQVILDRLPTYEQKMEVISKTALGLLPKTFKEQLKTRPFLTILCIFPVIDEAGKKNWIIIKRDRTVNLVDMDTNKVVKTFSLEGIIEDINFKENTISFEGFGVYKFTNQNSICIWKDAQNDNSDVLVTLLSCIPVMMEFKDKIPSIFYDQMKNLISNDVYDFVRAFGTVAVSKPGKKAFINLVQYVLYSGTVTTLVRYLFGTQIKNTIAENTIFREASACSVLFSMISDNYGYDFIDKTVNKAANCQSKIETVEIITRDYGNLPLQMKNLISATFRATRRKYPDRLVPLLAISSMFMLRFISPVMANMGKTKLAGDAMKAFVFFNSKDKSEEEFPKEIFTRIAEQYISNLGYSDSTYHFAEANLEEIVADCATYNKEICDNLKRKPTEHPLYWSMLELLENCFIGDEDLMTVLSQGYLIEN
;
A
#
# COMPACT_ATOMS: atom_id res chain seq x y z
N MET A 1 10.26 -37.65 -66.03
CA MET A 1 11.59 -37.09 -65.75
C MET A 1 11.58 -36.55 -64.34
N THR A 2 12.20 -37.29 -63.43
CA THR A 2 12.14 -37.06 -61.99
C THR A 2 13.51 -36.54 -61.57
N VAL A 3 13.60 -35.26 -61.20
CA VAL A 3 14.85 -34.65 -60.75
C VAL A 3 14.99 -34.91 -59.25
N VAL A 4 15.85 -35.85 -58.91
CA VAL A 4 16.29 -36.16 -57.54
C VAL A 4 17.25 -35.07 -57.09
N ARG A 5 16.85 -34.26 -56.10
CA ARG A 5 17.76 -33.34 -55.40
C ARG A 5 18.66 -34.16 -54.48
N LYS A 6 19.98 -34.13 -54.72
CA LYS A 6 21.00 -34.58 -53.76
C LYS A 6 21.37 -33.37 -52.89
N ASP A 7 21.02 -33.44 -51.61
CA ASP A 7 21.48 -32.47 -50.62
C ASP A 7 22.98 -32.70 -50.36
N ILE A 8 23.78 -31.66 -50.59
CA ILE A 8 25.20 -31.63 -50.20
C ILE A 8 25.23 -31.10 -48.77
N GLY A 9 25.38 -32.00 -47.79
CA GLY A 9 25.60 -31.64 -46.40
C GLY A 9 27.08 -31.30 -46.15
N PHE A 10 27.34 -30.14 -45.53
CA PHE A 10 28.64 -29.86 -44.93
C PHE A 10 28.51 -29.98 -43.41
N THR A 11 29.33 -30.84 -42.81
CA THR A 11 29.48 -30.92 -41.35
C THR A 11 30.66 -30.04 -40.95
N ILE A 12 30.38 -28.89 -40.33
CA ILE A 12 31.42 -28.06 -39.71
C ILE A 12 31.72 -28.72 -38.35
N PRO A 13 32.97 -29.16 -38.08
CA PRO A 13 33.31 -29.66 -36.75
C PRO A 13 33.15 -28.51 -35.73
N PRO A 14 32.64 -28.77 -34.51
CA PRO A 14 32.49 -27.73 -33.51
C PRO A 14 33.86 -27.09 -33.25
N MET A 15 33.93 -25.77 -33.39
CA MET A 15 35.10 -25.03 -32.93
C MET A 15 35.28 -25.35 -31.44
N LYS A 16 36.42 -25.94 -31.09
CA LYS A 16 36.86 -25.99 -29.69
C LYS A 16 37.02 -24.54 -29.25
N GLY A 17 36.02 -24.00 -28.57
CA GLY A 17 36.17 -22.76 -27.84
C GLY A 17 37.24 -23.00 -26.79
N GLU A 18 38.34 -22.27 -26.87
CA GLU A 18 39.14 -22.04 -25.68
C GLU A 18 38.18 -21.42 -24.65
N GLU A 19 37.85 -22.17 -23.60
CA GLU A 19 37.18 -21.64 -22.42
C GLU A 19 38.12 -20.61 -21.80
N THR A 20 38.11 -19.39 -22.33
CA THR A 20 38.45 -18.25 -21.50
C THR A 20 37.39 -18.22 -20.40
N PRO A 21 37.77 -18.35 -19.12
CA PRO A 21 36.79 -18.20 -18.06
C PRO A 21 36.16 -16.84 -18.26
N TYR A 22 34.85 -16.81 -18.51
CA TYR A 22 34.08 -15.58 -18.47
C TYR A 22 34.17 -15.08 -17.03
N VAL A 23 35.18 -14.27 -16.74
CA VAL A 23 35.23 -13.46 -15.54
C VAL A 23 34.19 -12.39 -15.77
N LYS A 24 32.99 -12.61 -15.22
CA LYS A 24 31.95 -11.59 -15.15
C LYS A 24 32.63 -10.37 -14.50
N PRO A 25 32.79 -9.24 -15.20
CA PRO A 25 33.45 -8.08 -14.61
C PRO A 25 32.70 -7.71 -13.34
N THR A 26 33.39 -7.85 -12.20
CA THR A 26 32.95 -7.37 -10.89
C THR A 26 33.21 -5.88 -10.89
N TYR A 27 32.21 -5.12 -11.33
CA TYR A 27 32.21 -3.67 -11.13
C TYR A 27 31.92 -3.40 -9.65
N GLU A 28 32.72 -2.55 -9.01
CA GLU A 28 32.43 -2.04 -7.67
C GLU A 28 31.10 -1.27 -7.72
N GLN A 29 30.07 -1.81 -7.07
CA GLN A 29 28.76 -1.19 -6.98
C GLN A 29 28.76 -0.20 -5.82
N VAL A 30 28.32 1.03 -6.07
CA VAL A 30 28.02 1.96 -4.98
C VAL A 30 26.85 1.41 -4.16
N ASN A 31 27.11 1.11 -2.90
CA ASN A 31 26.13 0.59 -1.96
C ASN A 31 25.81 1.63 -0.89
N PHE A 32 24.53 1.83 -0.59
CA PHE A 32 24.13 2.53 0.63
C PHE A 32 24.43 1.62 1.82
N ARG A 33 25.38 2.00 2.68
CA ARG A 33 25.52 1.35 3.99
C ARG A 33 24.63 2.04 5.00
N PHE A 34 23.40 1.55 5.14
CA PHE A 34 22.50 1.99 6.19
C PHE A 34 23.04 1.58 7.56
N ARG A 35 23.24 2.55 8.43
CA ARG A 35 23.49 2.27 9.84
C ARG A 35 22.13 2.20 10.53
N PHE A 36 22.04 1.31 11.50
CA PHE A 36 20.94 1.35 12.45
C PHE A 36 21.41 2.27 13.55
N GLN A 37 20.92 3.51 13.57
CA GLN A 37 21.20 4.45 14.64
C GLN A 37 20.57 3.98 15.94
N ARG A 38 21.30 4.15 17.04
CA ARG A 38 20.74 3.99 18.38
C ARG A 38 19.79 5.16 18.63
N PRO A 39 18.58 4.93 19.15
CA PRO A 39 17.75 6.02 19.62
C PRO A 39 18.55 6.83 20.67
N PRO A 40 18.50 8.17 20.63
CA PRO A 40 19.45 9.05 21.32
C PRO A 40 19.36 9.03 22.86
N ARG A 41 18.55 8.17 23.48
CA ARG A 41 18.34 8.15 24.94
C ARG A 41 18.62 6.77 25.53
N LYS A 42 19.41 6.75 26.62
CA LYS A 42 19.42 5.62 27.56
C LYS A 42 17.97 5.45 28.06
N VAL A 43 17.40 4.28 27.79
CA VAL A 43 16.02 4.00 28.19
C VAL A 43 16.03 3.70 29.68
N GLN A 44 15.36 4.57 30.45
CA GLN A 44 14.90 4.22 31.78
C GLN A 44 13.48 3.70 31.63
N PHE A 45 13.27 2.43 31.98
CA PHE A 45 11.93 1.86 32.03
C PHE A 45 11.16 2.44 33.23
N SER A 46 9.84 2.51 33.12
CA SER A 46 8.99 2.74 34.29
C SER A 46 9.29 1.66 35.34
N PRO A 47 9.36 1.99 36.65
CA PRO A 47 9.46 0.99 37.70
C PRO A 47 8.39 -0.10 37.62
N ASP A 48 7.21 0.24 37.07
CA ASP A 48 6.05 -0.64 36.96
C ASP A 48 5.98 -1.38 35.62
N ILE A 49 7.06 -1.40 34.81
CA ILE A 49 6.99 -1.94 33.44
C ILE A 49 6.58 -3.42 33.40
N ASP A 50 7.04 -4.21 34.38
CA ASP A 50 6.69 -5.62 34.51
C ASP A 50 5.21 -5.78 34.87
N GLU A 51 4.67 -4.91 35.73
CA GLU A 51 3.24 -4.87 36.02
C GLU A 51 2.43 -4.55 34.75
N TYR A 52 2.88 -3.57 33.95
CA TYR A 52 2.19 -3.19 32.73
C TYR A 52 2.14 -4.32 31.70
N TRP A 53 3.23 -5.06 31.52
CA TRP A 53 3.31 -6.23 30.63
C TRP A 53 2.47 -7.41 31.11
N ASN A 54 2.47 -7.70 32.42
CA ASN A 54 1.72 -8.82 32.99
C ASN A 54 0.20 -8.74 32.74
N GLN A 55 -0.34 -7.58 32.38
CA GLN A 55 -1.75 -7.45 32.02
C GLN A 55 -2.07 -7.94 30.59
N PHE A 56 -1.07 -8.03 29.72
CA PHE A 56 -1.20 -8.55 28.36
C PHE A 56 -0.83 -10.04 28.27
N ILE A 57 -0.02 -10.54 29.20
CA ILE A 57 0.39 -11.95 29.26
C ILE A 57 -0.70 -12.74 29.99
N LYS A 58 -1.70 -13.19 29.24
CA LYS A 58 -2.79 -14.03 29.74
C LYS A 58 -2.34 -15.49 29.79
N ASP A 59 -2.76 -16.22 30.83
CA ASP A 59 -2.70 -17.68 30.90
C ASP A 59 -1.30 -18.33 30.89
N SER A 60 -0.29 -17.65 31.43
CA SER A 60 1.07 -18.19 31.57
C SER A 60 1.78 -17.66 32.82
N PRO A 61 2.82 -18.34 33.34
CA PRO A 61 3.60 -17.83 34.47
C PRO A 61 4.11 -16.42 34.16
N LYS A 62 4.00 -15.51 35.14
CA LYS A 62 4.41 -14.10 35.01
C LYS A 62 5.82 -14.03 34.41
N LEU A 63 5.95 -13.28 33.33
CA LEU A 63 7.23 -13.05 32.66
C LEU A 63 7.70 -11.64 33.04
N SER A 64 8.88 -11.56 33.66
CA SER A 64 9.56 -10.29 33.89
C SER A 64 10.14 -9.80 32.57
N PHE A 65 9.62 -8.67 32.08
CA PHE A 65 10.17 -7.97 30.92
C PHE A 65 11.59 -7.48 31.21
N THR A 66 11.85 -6.97 32.41
CA THR A 66 13.19 -6.49 32.80
C THR A 66 14.23 -7.61 32.77
N ASP A 67 13.88 -8.80 33.29
CA ASP A 67 14.77 -9.98 33.25
C ASP A 67 14.95 -10.49 31.81
N LEU A 68 13.89 -10.51 31.00
CA LEU A 68 13.98 -10.88 29.59
C LEU A 68 14.88 -9.90 28.82
N TYR A 69 14.71 -8.60 29.03
CA TYR A 69 15.51 -7.56 28.40
C TYR A 69 17.01 -7.74 28.69
N GLU A 70 17.38 -7.97 29.95
CA GLU A 70 18.78 -8.21 30.32
C GLU A 70 19.31 -9.54 29.77
N ARG A 71 18.48 -10.60 29.70
CA ARG A 71 18.88 -11.86 29.04
C ARG A 71 19.16 -11.67 27.55
N VAL A 72 18.29 -10.97 26.81
CA VAL A 72 18.52 -10.64 25.39
C VAL A 72 19.79 -9.80 25.23
N LYS A 73 19.97 -8.81 26.11
CA LYS A 73 21.16 -7.98 26.13
C LYS A 73 22.42 -8.78 26.43
N SER A 74 22.37 -9.84 27.23
CA SER A 74 23.51 -10.72 27.50
C SER A 74 23.72 -11.83 26.46
N CYS A 75 22.77 -12.02 25.53
CA CYS A 75 22.82 -13.10 24.56
C CYS A 75 23.95 -12.92 23.55
N THR A 76 24.74 -13.97 23.36
CA THR A 76 25.84 -14.01 22.39
C THR A 76 25.50 -14.77 21.11
N ASN A 77 24.37 -15.50 21.08
CA ASN A 77 23.94 -16.32 19.96
C ASN A 77 22.75 -15.68 19.22
N PRO A 78 22.97 -15.04 18.06
CA PRO A 78 21.89 -14.41 17.28
C PRO A 78 20.81 -15.39 16.82
N SER A 79 21.16 -16.66 16.59
CA SER A 79 20.21 -17.68 16.13
C SER A 79 19.11 -17.96 17.16
N SER A 80 19.42 -17.89 18.46
CA SER A 80 18.41 -18.03 19.52
C SER A 80 17.39 -16.90 19.51
N ILE A 81 17.81 -15.69 19.14
CA ILE A 81 16.92 -14.54 19.00
C ILE A 81 16.07 -14.68 17.73
N MET A 82 16.70 -14.97 16.59
CA MET A 82 16.00 -15.12 15.31
C MET A 82 14.97 -16.25 15.32
N ALA A 83 15.23 -17.34 16.05
CA ALA A 83 14.27 -18.43 16.21
C ALA A 83 12.93 -17.96 16.79
N ALA A 84 12.90 -16.90 17.61
CA ALA A 84 11.67 -16.38 18.20
C ALA A 84 10.78 -15.64 17.18
N PHE A 85 11.32 -15.26 16.02
CA PHE A 85 10.62 -14.59 14.93
C PHE A 85 10.27 -15.55 13.77
N SER A 86 10.69 -16.81 13.87
CA SER A 86 10.42 -17.86 12.88
C SER A 86 9.11 -18.57 13.16
N ASP A 87 8.30 -18.79 12.13
CA ASP A 87 6.96 -19.40 12.26
C ASP A 87 7.01 -20.93 12.51
N SER A 88 8.21 -21.54 12.52
CA SER A 88 8.40 -23.00 12.40
C SER A 88 9.16 -23.66 13.54
N ASN A 89 9.53 -22.95 14.61
CA ASN A 89 10.40 -23.51 15.64
C ASN A 89 9.73 -23.59 17.01
N VAL A 90 9.51 -24.81 17.48
CA VAL A 90 9.44 -25.10 18.93
C VAL A 90 10.88 -25.18 19.39
N SER A 91 11.32 -24.21 20.19
CA SER A 91 12.68 -24.17 20.71
C SER A 91 12.68 -24.53 22.19
N ASP A 92 13.57 -25.45 22.58
CA ASP A 92 13.85 -25.76 23.99
C ASP A 92 14.64 -24.64 24.70
N ASN A 93 15.05 -23.60 23.96
CA ASN A 93 15.77 -22.47 24.52
C ASN A 93 14.80 -21.52 25.25
N GLN A 94 15.01 -21.33 26.55
CA GLN A 94 14.19 -20.48 27.40
C GLN A 94 14.10 -19.02 26.90
N LEU A 95 15.20 -18.45 26.38
CA LEU A 95 15.20 -17.08 25.83
C LEU A 95 14.28 -16.99 24.61
N THR A 96 14.37 -17.96 23.71
CA THR A 96 13.54 -18.03 22.50
C THR A 96 12.06 -18.15 22.89
N SER A 97 11.75 -19.06 23.81
CA SER A 97 10.38 -19.28 24.30
C SER A 97 9.79 -18.02 24.95
N ASP A 98 10.56 -17.35 25.83
CA ASP A 98 10.09 -16.13 26.49
C ASP A 98 9.93 -14.95 25.51
N LEU A 99 10.82 -14.81 24.53
CA LEU A 99 10.67 -13.83 23.45
C LEU A 99 9.41 -14.10 22.61
N MET A 100 9.18 -15.36 22.21
CA MET A 100 7.98 -15.74 21.46
C MET A 100 6.71 -15.39 22.22
N ARG A 101 6.67 -15.69 23.52
CA ARG A 101 5.54 -15.36 24.39
C ARG A 101 5.29 -13.86 24.45
N LEU A 102 6.33 -13.04 24.56
CA LEU A 102 6.19 -11.58 24.55
C LEU A 102 5.66 -11.07 23.21
N ILE A 103 6.20 -11.57 22.08
CA ILE A 103 5.78 -11.20 20.72
C ILE A 103 4.32 -11.57 20.47
N GLN A 104 3.85 -12.70 20.99
CA GLN A 104 2.45 -13.14 20.87
C GLN A 104 1.45 -12.18 21.54
N CYS A 105 1.90 -11.37 22.51
CA CYS A 105 1.10 -10.34 23.17
C CYS A 105 1.03 -9.03 22.39
N TYR A 106 1.91 -8.79 21.41
CA TYR A 106 1.96 -7.52 20.66
C TYR A 106 0.62 -7.08 20.05
N PRO A 107 -0.21 -7.98 19.48
CA PRO A 107 -1.49 -7.60 18.91
C PRO A 107 -2.51 -7.06 19.93
N ASP A 108 -2.26 -7.28 21.23
CA ASP A 108 -3.19 -6.91 22.29
C ASP A 108 -2.83 -5.56 22.94
N ILE A 109 -1.73 -4.92 22.52
CA ILE A 109 -1.18 -3.70 23.14
C ILE A 109 -1.83 -2.43 22.59
N LEU A 110 -1.95 -2.32 21.26
CA LEU A 110 -2.40 -1.11 20.60
C LEU A 110 -3.92 -1.14 20.38
N PRO A 111 -4.67 -0.11 20.80
CA PRO A 111 -6.11 -0.06 20.61
C PRO A 111 -6.46 0.18 19.13
N PRO A 112 -7.32 -0.66 18.51
CA PRO A 112 -7.60 -0.60 17.07
C PRO A 112 -8.21 0.72 16.60
N ASN A 113 -9.07 1.33 17.41
CA ASN A 113 -9.84 2.53 17.06
C ASN A 113 -8.99 3.80 16.88
N LYS A 114 -7.80 3.87 17.48
CA LYS A 114 -6.89 5.00 17.31
C LYS A 114 -5.81 4.75 16.26
N LEU A 115 -5.49 3.49 16.02
CA LEU A 115 -4.27 3.11 15.30
C LEU A 115 -4.26 3.61 13.85
N ASN A 116 -5.39 3.62 13.15
CA ASN A 116 -5.43 4.14 11.79
C ASN A 116 -5.13 5.65 11.72
N VAL A 117 -5.75 6.44 12.60
CA VAL A 117 -5.53 7.88 12.69
C VAL A 117 -4.07 8.16 13.07
N SER A 118 -3.51 7.43 14.04
CA SER A 118 -2.12 7.59 14.48
C SER A 118 -1.08 7.20 13.42
N LEU A 119 -1.45 6.38 12.42
CA LEU A 119 -0.57 5.93 11.33
C LEU A 119 -0.78 6.70 10.01
N SER A 120 -1.79 7.55 9.95
CA SER A 120 -2.13 8.37 8.79
C SER A 120 -1.23 9.60 8.52
N PRO A 121 -0.50 10.18 9.50
CA PRO A 121 0.38 11.31 9.23
C PRO A 121 1.45 11.01 8.16
N ILE A 122 1.84 12.04 7.41
CA ILE A 122 2.92 11.97 6.40
C ILE A 122 4.25 11.62 7.08
N LYS A 123 4.56 12.29 8.18
CA LYS A 123 5.72 11.97 9.01
C LYS A 123 5.29 11.13 10.20
N LEU A 124 5.86 9.94 10.33
CA LEU A 124 5.62 9.04 11.45
C LEU A 124 6.81 9.08 12.40
N THR A 125 6.61 9.58 13.61
CA THR A 125 7.61 9.50 14.68
C THR A 125 7.04 8.76 15.88
N ALA A 126 7.89 8.02 16.60
CA ALA A 126 7.46 7.37 17.85
C ALA A 126 6.95 8.38 18.88
N ALA A 127 7.52 9.58 18.93
CA ALA A 127 7.08 10.63 19.82
C ALA A 127 5.62 11.06 19.53
N GLN A 128 5.31 11.43 18.29
CA GLN A 128 3.93 11.77 17.91
C GLN A 128 2.98 10.58 18.10
N PHE A 129 3.41 9.38 17.70
CA PHE A 129 2.61 8.16 17.82
C PHE A 129 2.25 7.87 19.28
N THR A 130 3.21 7.93 20.20
CA THR A 130 2.98 7.63 21.62
C THR A 130 2.09 8.65 22.34
N LEU A 131 2.03 9.90 21.87
CA LEU A 131 1.12 10.93 22.42
C LEU A 131 -0.36 10.59 22.24
N GLU A 132 -0.71 9.75 21.27
CA GLU A 132 -2.09 9.33 21.00
C GLU A 132 -2.63 8.30 22.01
N PHE A 133 -1.73 7.70 22.80
CA PHE A 133 -2.04 6.59 23.70
C PHE A 133 -1.89 6.98 25.18
N PRO A 134 -2.66 6.36 26.09
CA PRO A 134 -2.45 6.53 27.52
C PRO A 134 -1.01 6.22 27.94
N PRO A 135 -0.46 6.89 28.99
CA PRO A 135 0.94 6.75 29.41
C PRO A 135 1.39 5.31 29.57
N ARG A 136 0.50 4.44 30.06
CA ARG A 136 0.78 3.03 30.23
C ARG A 136 1.03 2.28 28.92
N ILE A 137 0.18 2.49 27.91
CA ILE A 137 0.36 1.88 26.58
C ILE A 137 1.61 2.45 25.91
N ALA A 138 1.82 3.77 26.04
CA ALA A 138 3.04 4.42 25.56
C ALA A 138 4.31 3.82 26.19
N ASN A 139 4.31 3.56 27.49
CA ASN A 139 5.43 2.92 28.20
C ASN A 139 5.71 1.50 27.69
N VAL A 140 4.67 0.69 27.50
CA VAL A 140 4.81 -0.65 26.92
C VAL A 140 5.34 -0.58 25.50
N PHE A 141 4.79 0.27 24.64
CA PHE A 141 5.29 0.48 23.29
C PHE A 141 6.76 0.93 23.27
N ASN A 142 7.14 1.89 24.11
CA ASN A 142 8.54 2.33 24.24
C ASN A 142 9.47 1.19 24.70
N SER A 143 8.98 0.30 25.57
CA SER A 143 9.74 -0.89 25.98
C SER A 143 9.94 -1.87 24.82
N ILE A 144 8.98 -2.00 23.89
CA ILE A 144 9.13 -2.78 22.65
C ILE A 144 10.20 -2.16 21.75
N ILE A 145 10.16 -0.84 21.55
CA ILE A 145 11.20 -0.14 20.77
C ILE A 145 12.58 -0.41 21.37
N SER A 146 12.67 -0.36 22.70
CA SER A 146 13.92 -0.59 23.43
C SER A 146 14.42 -2.03 23.32
N LEU A 147 13.53 -3.00 23.48
CA LEU A 147 13.85 -4.42 23.31
C LEU A 147 14.28 -4.71 21.87
N THR A 148 13.56 -4.15 20.90
CA THR A 148 13.88 -4.26 19.48
C THR A 148 15.27 -3.70 19.22
N GLN A 149 15.62 -2.53 19.74
CA GLN A 149 16.98 -1.99 19.61
C GLN A 149 18.05 -2.96 20.11
N VAL A 150 17.85 -3.56 21.30
CA VAL A 150 18.81 -4.53 21.85
C VAL A 150 18.92 -5.76 20.96
N ILE A 151 17.82 -6.24 20.39
CA ILE A 151 17.81 -7.32 19.41
C ILE A 151 18.62 -6.90 18.17
N LEU A 152 18.37 -5.73 17.60
CA LEU A 152 19.06 -5.24 16.40
C LEU A 152 20.57 -5.09 16.61
N ASP A 153 21.01 -4.69 17.82
CA ASP A 153 22.42 -4.61 18.20
C ASP A 153 23.11 -6.00 18.22
N ARG A 154 22.34 -7.09 18.29
CA ARG A 154 22.84 -8.48 18.29
C ARG A 154 22.83 -9.14 16.91
N LEU A 155 22.18 -8.54 15.92
CA LEU A 155 22.06 -9.13 14.59
C LEU A 155 23.18 -8.62 13.68
N PRO A 156 23.91 -9.51 12.98
CA PRO A 156 25.04 -9.13 12.14
C PRO A 156 24.64 -8.47 10.81
N THR A 157 23.51 -8.85 10.19
CA THR A 157 23.19 -8.41 8.83
C THR A 157 21.97 -7.47 8.75
N TYR A 158 21.88 -6.68 7.67
CA TYR A 158 20.74 -5.80 7.42
C TYR A 158 19.45 -6.60 7.22
N GLU A 159 19.51 -7.72 6.51
CA GLU A 159 18.36 -8.57 6.21
C GLU A 159 17.73 -9.09 7.49
N GLN A 160 18.53 -9.59 8.43
CA GLN A 160 18.04 -10.07 9.72
C GLN A 160 17.41 -8.94 10.55
N LYS A 161 18.03 -7.75 10.55
CA LYS A 161 17.49 -6.57 11.23
C LYS A 161 16.14 -6.15 10.65
N MET A 162 16.04 -6.10 9.33
CA MET A 162 14.79 -5.77 8.65
C MET A 162 13.71 -6.86 8.82
N GLU A 163 14.11 -8.13 8.87
CA GLU A 163 13.20 -9.23 9.19
C GLU A 163 12.58 -9.04 10.58
N VAL A 164 13.39 -8.74 11.60
CA VAL A 164 12.89 -8.45 12.95
C VAL A 164 11.98 -7.23 12.97
N ILE A 165 12.36 -6.13 12.31
CA ILE A 165 11.51 -4.92 12.23
C ILE A 165 10.18 -5.24 11.54
N SER A 166 10.22 -5.97 10.43
CA SER A 166 9.03 -6.40 9.67
C SER A 166 8.11 -7.28 10.52
N LYS A 167 8.65 -8.30 11.18
CA LYS A 167 7.87 -9.19 12.05
C LYS A 167 7.33 -8.46 13.28
N THR A 168 8.08 -7.51 13.85
CA THR A 168 7.62 -6.63 14.94
C THR A 168 6.47 -5.75 14.46
N ALA A 169 6.59 -5.10 13.30
CA ALA A 169 5.53 -4.28 12.72
C ALA A 169 4.24 -5.09 12.47
N LEU A 170 4.38 -6.31 11.95
CA LEU A 170 3.26 -7.21 11.73
C LEU A 170 2.62 -7.68 13.04
N GLY A 171 3.45 -7.99 14.05
CA GLY A 171 3.00 -8.43 15.38
C GLY A 171 2.26 -7.33 16.15
N LEU A 172 2.62 -6.06 15.95
CA LEU A 172 1.96 -4.91 16.58
C LEU A 172 0.57 -4.59 16.00
N LEU A 173 0.18 -5.19 14.88
CA LEU A 173 -1.16 -4.99 14.34
C LEU A 173 -2.20 -5.78 15.15
N PRO A 174 -3.26 -5.12 15.65
CA PRO A 174 -4.29 -5.79 16.44
C PRO A 174 -4.94 -6.98 15.73
N LYS A 175 -5.22 -8.05 16.49
CA LYS A 175 -5.94 -9.24 16.00
C LYS A 175 -7.29 -8.86 15.38
N THR A 176 -7.97 -7.88 15.97
CA THR A 176 -9.25 -7.36 15.49
C THR A 176 -9.16 -6.82 14.07
N PHE A 177 -8.02 -6.35 13.57
CA PHE A 177 -7.91 -5.90 12.17
C PHE A 177 -7.96 -7.05 11.18
N LYS A 178 -7.35 -8.20 11.52
CA LYS A 178 -7.49 -9.42 10.70
C LYS A 178 -8.94 -9.90 10.68
N GLU A 179 -9.65 -9.77 11.79
CA GLU A 179 -11.06 -10.10 11.89
C GLU A 179 -11.93 -9.08 11.13
N GLN A 180 -11.68 -7.77 11.27
CA GLN A 180 -12.40 -6.70 10.60
C GLN A 180 -12.25 -6.75 9.07
N LEU A 181 -11.10 -7.17 8.54
CA LEU A 181 -10.96 -7.42 7.10
C LEU A 181 -11.89 -8.55 6.62
N LYS A 182 -12.17 -9.54 7.47
CA LYS A 182 -13.08 -10.64 7.14
C LYS A 182 -14.54 -10.25 7.36
N THR A 183 -14.84 -9.63 8.50
CA THR A 183 -16.19 -9.37 8.95
C THR A 183 -16.73 -8.04 8.46
N ARG A 184 -15.90 -7.06 8.12
CA ARG A 184 -16.27 -5.70 7.64
C ARG A 184 -17.43 -5.07 8.45
N PRO A 185 -17.28 -4.86 9.78
CA PRO A 185 -18.39 -4.50 10.67
C PRO A 185 -19.08 -3.17 10.36
N PHE A 186 -18.38 -2.26 9.67
CA PHE A 186 -18.91 -0.97 9.21
C PHE A 186 -19.84 -1.08 7.98
N LEU A 187 -19.87 -2.24 7.30
CA LEU A 187 -20.90 -2.54 6.33
C LEU A 187 -22.16 -2.97 7.07
N THR A 188 -23.24 -2.22 6.94
CA THR A 188 -24.54 -2.51 7.56
C THR A 188 -25.51 -3.15 6.58
N ILE A 189 -25.32 -2.91 5.29
CA ILE A 189 -26.10 -3.48 4.18
C ILE A 189 -25.35 -4.67 3.59
N LEU A 190 -26.03 -5.81 3.43
CA LEU A 190 -25.55 -6.97 2.70
C LEU A 190 -25.81 -6.84 1.20
N CYS A 191 -27.05 -6.50 0.84
CA CYS A 191 -27.43 -6.34 -0.55
C CYS A 191 -28.59 -5.35 -0.71
N ILE A 192 -28.67 -4.77 -1.89
CA ILE A 192 -29.74 -3.88 -2.31
C ILE A 192 -30.07 -4.14 -3.77
N PHE A 193 -31.32 -4.42 -4.10
CA PHE A 193 -31.70 -4.66 -5.49
C PHE A 193 -33.18 -4.33 -5.73
N PRO A 194 -33.56 -4.01 -6.96
CA PRO A 194 -34.92 -3.61 -7.31
C PRO A 194 -35.83 -4.84 -7.50
N VAL A 195 -37.09 -4.67 -7.14
CA VAL A 195 -38.19 -5.62 -7.38
C VAL A 195 -39.46 -4.88 -7.79
N ILE A 196 -40.40 -5.62 -8.37
CA ILE A 196 -41.71 -5.15 -8.81
C ILE A 196 -42.76 -5.96 -8.08
N ASP A 197 -43.72 -5.31 -7.42
CA ASP A 197 -44.85 -6.00 -6.79
C ASP A 197 -45.92 -6.40 -7.83
N GLU A 198 -46.94 -7.14 -7.38
CA GLU A 198 -48.05 -7.59 -8.22
C GLU A 198 -48.83 -6.44 -8.88
N ALA A 199 -48.84 -5.25 -8.27
CA ALA A 199 -49.46 -4.05 -8.82
C ALA A 199 -48.58 -3.31 -9.84
N GLY A 200 -47.38 -3.84 -10.13
CA GLY A 200 -46.42 -3.22 -11.04
C GLY A 200 -45.60 -2.08 -10.43
N LYS A 201 -45.74 -1.85 -9.11
CA LYS A 201 -45.02 -0.80 -8.41
C LYS A 201 -43.62 -1.27 -8.03
N LYS A 202 -42.65 -0.37 -8.20
CA LYS A 202 -41.23 -0.67 -8.05
C LYS A 202 -40.77 -0.35 -6.64
N ASN A 203 -40.04 -1.29 -6.05
CA ASN A 203 -39.53 -1.19 -4.70
C ASN A 203 -38.05 -1.64 -4.67
N TRP A 204 -37.29 -1.11 -3.73
CA TRP A 204 -35.99 -1.64 -3.35
C TRP A 204 -36.16 -2.67 -2.24
N ILE A 205 -35.48 -3.80 -2.36
CA ILE A 205 -35.21 -4.68 -1.24
C ILE A 205 -33.83 -4.34 -0.72
N ILE A 206 -33.75 -4.01 0.56
CA ILE A 206 -32.49 -3.73 1.28
C ILE A 206 -32.35 -4.77 2.39
N ILE A 207 -31.36 -5.65 2.27
CA ILE A 207 -31.05 -6.64 3.30
C ILE A 207 -29.90 -6.11 4.13
N LYS A 208 -30.12 -6.00 5.44
CA LYS A 208 -29.12 -5.62 6.42
C LYS A 208 -28.36 -6.85 6.95
N ARG A 209 -27.22 -6.60 7.59
CA ARG A 209 -26.38 -7.64 8.19
C ARG A 209 -27.02 -8.39 9.34
N ASP A 210 -27.87 -7.72 10.10
CA ASP A 210 -28.69 -8.34 11.15
C ASP A 210 -29.85 -9.17 10.58
N ARG A 211 -29.83 -9.46 9.27
CA ARG A 211 -30.85 -10.20 8.53
C ARG A 211 -32.20 -9.47 8.47
N THR A 212 -32.27 -8.21 8.84
CA THR A 212 -33.46 -7.39 8.60
C THR A 212 -33.58 -7.04 7.12
N VAL A 213 -34.77 -7.21 6.56
CA VAL A 213 -35.13 -6.84 5.20
C VAL A 213 -36.07 -5.65 5.23
N ASN A 214 -35.69 -4.58 4.54
CA ASN A 214 -36.53 -3.41 4.32
C ASN A 214 -36.99 -3.38 2.87
N LEU A 215 -38.31 -3.25 2.68
CA LEU A 215 -38.91 -2.93 1.39
C LEU A 215 -39.11 -1.42 1.33
N VAL A 216 -38.45 -0.75 0.39
CA VAL A 216 -38.46 0.71 0.25
C VAL A 216 -39.09 1.09 -1.08
N ASP A 217 -40.08 1.97 -1.04
CA ASP A 217 -40.75 2.48 -2.23
C ASP A 217 -39.77 3.37 -3.03
N MET A 218 -39.61 3.10 -4.34
CA MET A 218 -38.64 3.83 -5.16
C MET A 218 -38.98 5.30 -5.40
N ASP A 219 -40.24 5.67 -5.34
CA ASP A 219 -40.70 7.02 -5.67
C ASP A 219 -40.66 7.95 -4.44
N THR A 220 -40.96 7.39 -3.27
CA THR A 220 -41.03 8.13 -2.01
C THR A 220 -39.81 7.93 -1.11
N ASN A 221 -38.97 6.94 -1.43
CA ASN A 221 -37.83 6.50 -0.61
C ASN A 221 -38.21 6.17 0.85
N LYS A 222 -39.48 5.83 1.10
CA LYS A 222 -39.99 5.46 2.42
C LYS A 222 -39.98 3.95 2.58
N VAL A 223 -39.59 3.50 3.76
CA VAL A 223 -39.74 2.09 4.15
C VAL A 223 -41.23 1.77 4.18
N VAL A 224 -41.66 0.90 3.27
CA VAL A 224 -43.03 0.39 3.20
C VAL A 224 -43.23 -0.68 4.24
N LYS A 225 -42.24 -1.59 4.37
CA LYS A 225 -42.30 -2.74 5.28
C LYS A 225 -40.89 -3.14 5.75
N THR A 226 -40.85 -3.79 6.90
CA THR A 226 -39.65 -4.36 7.52
C THR A 226 -39.98 -5.75 8.06
N PHE A 227 -39.13 -6.74 7.77
CA PHE A 227 -39.28 -8.13 8.20
C PHE A 227 -37.91 -8.81 8.34
N SER A 228 -37.86 -10.03 8.89
CA SER A 228 -36.61 -10.81 9.00
C SER A 228 -36.40 -11.72 7.77
N LEU A 229 -35.16 -11.89 7.34
CA LEU A 229 -34.77 -12.85 6.30
C LEU A 229 -35.11 -14.30 6.69
N GLU A 230 -35.14 -14.59 7.99
CA GLU A 230 -35.49 -15.91 8.54
C GLU A 230 -37.00 -16.19 8.46
N GLY A 231 -37.83 -15.14 8.34
CA GLY A 231 -39.27 -15.25 8.14
C GLY A 231 -39.67 -15.46 6.68
N ILE A 232 -38.72 -15.78 5.80
CA ILE A 232 -38.96 -16.00 4.37
C ILE A 232 -39.14 -17.49 4.14
N ILE A 233 -40.35 -17.87 3.74
CA ILE A 233 -40.63 -19.22 3.25
C ILE A 233 -39.94 -19.37 1.89
N GLU A 234 -39.13 -20.42 1.72
CA GLU A 234 -38.44 -20.74 0.46
C GLU A 234 -39.44 -20.83 -0.71
N ASP A 235 -39.54 -19.77 -1.51
CA ASP A 235 -40.31 -19.79 -2.75
C ASP A 235 -39.69 -18.85 -3.81
N ILE A 236 -38.36 -18.89 -3.95
CA ILE A 236 -37.73 -18.28 -5.13
C ILE A 236 -38.09 -19.15 -6.33
N ASN A 237 -39.07 -18.71 -7.12
CA ASN A 237 -39.36 -19.35 -8.38
C ASN A 237 -38.35 -18.86 -9.43
N PHE A 238 -37.26 -19.61 -9.61
CA PHE A 238 -36.22 -19.31 -10.60
C PHE A 238 -36.73 -19.26 -12.04
N LYS A 239 -37.84 -19.96 -12.34
CA LYS A 239 -38.42 -19.92 -13.69
C LYS A 239 -39.19 -18.62 -13.93
N GLU A 240 -39.83 -18.08 -12.89
CA GLU A 240 -40.66 -16.88 -12.98
C GLU A 240 -39.92 -15.60 -12.54
N ASN A 241 -38.70 -15.75 -12.02
CA ASN A 241 -37.92 -14.68 -11.39
C ASN A 241 -38.72 -13.96 -10.31
N THR A 242 -39.36 -14.72 -9.42
CA THR A 242 -40.15 -14.17 -8.32
C THR A 242 -39.63 -14.63 -6.96
N ILE A 243 -39.96 -13.85 -5.93
CA ILE A 243 -39.76 -14.15 -4.52
C ILE A 243 -41.08 -13.88 -3.79
N SER A 244 -41.52 -14.85 -3.01
CA SER A 244 -42.72 -14.76 -2.19
C SER A 244 -42.33 -14.52 -0.74
N PHE A 245 -43.11 -13.67 -0.06
CA PHE A 245 -42.93 -13.39 1.36
C PHE A 245 -44.23 -13.69 2.11
N GLU A 246 -44.13 -14.42 3.22
CA GLU A 246 -45.30 -14.82 4.00
C GLU A 246 -46.08 -13.60 4.50
N GLY A 247 -47.34 -13.44 4.08
CA GLY A 247 -48.15 -12.28 4.44
C GLY A 247 -47.78 -10.97 3.74
N PHE A 248 -46.83 -10.99 2.79
CA PHE A 248 -46.38 -9.77 2.10
C PHE A 248 -46.51 -9.81 0.57
N GLY A 249 -46.90 -10.93 -0.02
CA GLY A 249 -47.19 -11.07 -1.45
C GLY A 249 -46.00 -11.53 -2.30
N VAL A 250 -46.20 -11.60 -3.62
CA VAL A 250 -45.17 -12.03 -4.58
C VAL A 250 -44.50 -10.81 -5.22
N TYR A 251 -43.18 -10.85 -5.32
CA TYR A 251 -42.38 -9.81 -5.95
C TYR A 251 -41.57 -10.39 -7.10
N LYS A 252 -41.52 -9.69 -8.22
CA LYS A 252 -40.72 -10.06 -9.38
C LYS A 252 -39.39 -9.32 -9.37
N PHE A 253 -38.29 -10.06 -9.50
CA PHE A 253 -36.97 -9.48 -9.73
C PHE A 253 -36.92 -8.79 -11.10
N THR A 254 -36.27 -7.63 -11.19
CA THR A 254 -36.15 -6.92 -12.49
C THR A 254 -35.26 -7.66 -13.49
N ASN A 255 -34.28 -8.42 -13.00
CA ASN A 255 -33.38 -9.23 -13.84
C ASN A 255 -32.90 -10.51 -13.12
N GLN A 256 -32.26 -11.40 -13.87
CA GLN A 256 -31.72 -12.66 -13.35
C GLN A 256 -30.53 -12.45 -12.39
N ASN A 257 -29.80 -11.34 -12.50
CA ASN A 257 -28.66 -11.06 -11.61
C ASN A 257 -29.13 -10.78 -10.18
N SER A 258 -30.29 -10.13 -10.00
CA SER A 258 -30.90 -9.90 -8.67
C SER A 258 -31.12 -11.20 -7.90
N ILE A 259 -31.41 -12.29 -8.60
CA ILE A 259 -31.60 -13.61 -8.00
C ILE A 259 -30.28 -14.19 -7.49
N CYS A 260 -29.20 -14.04 -8.27
CA CYS A 260 -27.87 -14.45 -7.84
C CYS A 260 -27.42 -13.64 -6.62
N ILE A 261 -27.64 -12.33 -6.62
CA ILE A 261 -27.34 -11.44 -5.48
C ILE A 261 -28.11 -11.88 -4.23
N TRP A 262 -29.40 -12.22 -4.38
CA TRP A 262 -30.20 -12.74 -3.26
C TRP A 262 -29.60 -14.01 -2.66
N LYS A 263 -29.23 -14.98 -3.50
CA LYS A 263 -28.56 -16.22 -3.05
C LYS A 263 -27.26 -15.94 -2.32
N ASP A 264 -26.44 -15.04 -2.86
CA ASP A 264 -25.17 -14.65 -2.25
C ASP A 264 -25.40 -13.98 -0.89
N ALA A 265 -26.46 -13.18 -0.76
CA ALA A 265 -26.85 -12.58 0.50
C ALA A 265 -27.31 -13.61 1.54
N GLN A 266 -27.97 -14.71 1.13
CA GLN A 266 -28.35 -15.80 2.04
C GLN A 266 -27.15 -16.63 2.52
N ASN A 267 -26.07 -16.70 1.73
CA ASN A 267 -24.88 -17.46 2.09
C ASN A 267 -24.03 -16.73 3.14
N ASP A 268 -23.97 -17.26 4.37
CA ASP A 268 -23.13 -16.73 5.46
C ASP A 268 -21.63 -16.65 5.13
N ASN A 269 -21.16 -17.41 4.14
CA ASN A 269 -19.76 -17.44 3.75
C ASN A 269 -19.38 -16.44 2.65
N SER A 270 -20.33 -15.65 2.14
CA SER A 270 -20.04 -14.66 1.09
C SER A 270 -19.25 -13.46 1.64
N ASP A 271 -18.33 -12.90 0.84
CA ASP A 271 -17.66 -11.66 1.21
C ASP A 271 -18.65 -10.51 1.08
N VAL A 272 -19.02 -9.89 2.20
CA VAL A 272 -20.03 -8.84 2.28
C VAL A 272 -19.77 -7.69 1.30
N LEU A 273 -18.50 -7.30 1.09
CA LEU A 273 -18.21 -6.24 0.13
C LEU A 273 -18.46 -6.71 -1.30
N VAL A 274 -18.07 -7.93 -1.63
CA VAL A 274 -18.30 -8.49 -2.97
C VAL A 274 -19.80 -8.57 -3.24
N THR A 275 -20.59 -9.08 -2.29
CA THR A 275 -22.06 -9.15 -2.39
C THR A 275 -22.67 -7.76 -2.58
N LEU A 276 -22.24 -6.77 -1.79
CA LEU A 276 -22.71 -5.39 -1.91
C LEU A 276 -22.34 -4.79 -3.29
N LEU A 277 -21.11 -4.95 -3.75
CA LEU A 277 -20.68 -4.42 -5.04
C LEU A 277 -21.41 -5.11 -6.20
N SER A 278 -21.68 -6.41 -6.11
CA SER A 278 -22.45 -7.15 -7.12
C SER A 278 -23.87 -6.63 -7.31
N CYS A 279 -24.41 -5.87 -6.35
CA CYS A 279 -25.69 -5.18 -6.48
C CYS A 279 -25.66 -4.03 -7.50
N ILE A 280 -24.52 -3.35 -7.63
CA ILE A 280 -24.42 -2.07 -8.34
C ILE A 280 -24.92 -2.14 -9.80
N PRO A 281 -24.54 -3.13 -10.62
CA PRO A 281 -25.04 -3.21 -12.01
C PRO A 281 -26.55 -3.21 -12.13
N VAL A 282 -27.22 -3.91 -11.22
CA VAL A 282 -28.70 -4.03 -11.19
C VAL A 282 -29.33 -2.71 -10.70
N MET A 283 -28.70 -2.05 -9.73
CA MET A 283 -29.18 -0.76 -9.22
C MET A 283 -29.11 0.35 -10.27
N MET A 284 -28.12 0.29 -11.17
CA MET A 284 -27.91 1.33 -12.19
C MET A 284 -29.03 1.42 -13.23
N GLU A 285 -29.89 0.40 -13.35
CA GLU A 285 -31.16 0.49 -14.10
C GLU A 285 -32.06 1.62 -13.57
N PHE A 286 -31.90 1.98 -12.29
CA PHE A 286 -32.69 2.99 -11.56
C PHE A 286 -31.79 4.03 -10.89
N LYS A 287 -30.70 4.44 -11.56
CA LYS A 287 -29.66 5.32 -11.00
C LYS A 287 -30.19 6.57 -10.26
N ASP A 288 -31.26 7.19 -10.77
CA ASP A 288 -31.84 8.43 -10.22
C ASP A 288 -32.68 8.18 -8.95
N LYS A 289 -32.93 6.91 -8.60
CA LYS A 289 -33.75 6.49 -7.46
C LYS A 289 -32.99 5.61 -6.46
N ILE A 290 -31.66 5.54 -6.58
CA ILE A 290 -30.83 4.77 -5.64
C ILE A 290 -30.98 5.37 -4.23
N PRO A 291 -31.34 4.58 -3.19
CA PRO A 291 -31.54 5.08 -1.84
C PRO A 291 -30.28 5.71 -1.26
N SER A 292 -30.42 6.82 -0.53
CA SER A 292 -29.29 7.53 0.10
C SER A 292 -28.45 6.63 1.02
N ILE A 293 -29.07 5.65 1.69
CA ILE A 293 -28.39 4.70 2.56
C ILE A 293 -27.29 3.90 1.84
N PHE A 294 -27.42 3.67 0.53
CA PHE A 294 -26.36 3.05 -0.27
C PHE A 294 -25.16 3.99 -0.43
N TYR A 295 -25.41 5.26 -0.76
CA TYR A 295 -24.34 6.25 -0.88
C TYR A 295 -23.64 6.49 0.46
N ASP A 296 -24.39 6.54 1.56
CA ASP A 296 -23.83 6.63 2.91
C ASP A 296 -22.97 5.39 3.24
N GLN A 297 -23.43 4.20 2.84
CA GLN A 297 -22.66 2.97 2.98
C GLN A 297 -21.36 2.99 2.16
N MET A 298 -21.38 3.53 0.94
CA MET A 298 -20.20 3.69 0.08
C MET A 298 -19.23 4.73 0.64
N LYS A 299 -19.71 5.85 1.19
CA LYS A 299 -18.86 6.82 1.89
C LYS A 299 -18.19 6.18 3.11
N ASN A 300 -18.97 5.50 3.96
CA ASN A 300 -18.46 4.78 5.11
C ASN A 300 -17.44 3.71 4.72
N LEU A 301 -17.69 2.98 3.63
CA LEU A 301 -16.75 2.00 3.08
C LEU A 301 -15.39 2.63 2.77
N ILE A 302 -15.39 3.77 2.08
CA ILE A 302 -14.15 4.43 1.68
C ILE A 302 -13.44 5.06 2.89
N SER A 303 -14.20 5.55 3.88
CA SER A 303 -13.64 6.16 5.09
C SER A 303 -13.09 5.15 6.11
N ASN A 304 -13.50 3.88 6.07
CA ASN A 304 -13.07 2.83 7.01
C ASN A 304 -11.99 1.91 6.40
N ASP A 305 -10.97 2.48 5.74
CA ASP A 305 -9.72 1.78 5.42
C ASP A 305 -9.84 0.55 4.52
N VAL A 306 -10.82 0.53 3.61
CA VAL A 306 -10.97 -0.57 2.66
C VAL A 306 -10.02 -0.37 1.48
N TYR A 307 -8.73 -0.39 1.77
CA TYR A 307 -7.67 -0.22 0.78
C TYR A 307 -7.62 -1.39 -0.22
N ASP A 308 -8.19 -2.56 0.10
CA ASP A 308 -8.42 -3.66 -0.84
C ASP A 308 -9.40 -3.25 -1.96
N PHE A 309 -10.44 -2.49 -1.64
CA PHE A 309 -11.36 -1.91 -2.64
C PHE A 309 -10.64 -0.92 -3.54
N VAL A 310 -9.91 0.03 -2.96
CA VAL A 310 -9.14 1.03 -3.73
C VAL A 310 -8.11 0.36 -4.64
N ARG A 311 -7.41 -0.67 -4.15
CA ARG A 311 -6.45 -1.45 -4.95
C ARG A 311 -7.15 -2.21 -6.08
N ALA A 312 -8.24 -2.90 -5.79
CA ALA A 312 -8.99 -3.67 -6.79
C ALA A 312 -9.51 -2.75 -7.90
N PHE A 313 -10.12 -1.62 -7.52
CA PHE A 313 -10.59 -0.60 -8.45
C PHE A 313 -9.44 0.00 -9.27
N GLY A 314 -8.35 0.40 -8.61
CA GLY A 314 -7.17 0.97 -9.27
C GLY A 314 -6.52 0.03 -10.27
N THR A 315 -6.53 -1.28 -10.01
CA THR A 315 -6.01 -2.31 -10.94
C THR A 315 -6.83 -2.35 -12.22
N VAL A 316 -8.14 -2.20 -12.12
CA VAL A 316 -9.04 -2.15 -13.27
C VAL A 316 -8.86 -0.83 -14.04
N ALA A 317 -8.84 0.31 -13.32
CA ALA A 317 -8.71 1.64 -13.89
C ALA A 317 -7.41 1.89 -14.69
N VAL A 318 -6.37 1.08 -14.45
CA VAL A 318 -5.14 1.06 -15.24
C VAL A 318 -5.37 0.59 -16.67
N SER A 319 -6.22 -0.42 -16.85
CA SER A 319 -6.40 -1.15 -18.11
C SER A 319 -7.65 -0.74 -18.89
N LYS A 320 -8.52 0.09 -18.29
CA LYS A 320 -9.84 0.45 -18.81
C LYS A 320 -10.09 1.96 -18.72
N PRO A 321 -11.08 2.50 -19.48
CA PRO A 321 -11.60 3.85 -19.27
C PRO A 321 -12.25 3.96 -17.88
N GLY A 322 -11.46 4.21 -16.84
CA GLY A 322 -11.96 4.41 -15.47
C GLY A 322 -11.05 5.21 -14.56
N LYS A 323 -10.10 5.94 -15.17
CA LYS A 323 -9.13 6.78 -14.45
C LYS A 323 -9.86 7.86 -13.64
N LYS A 324 -10.90 8.49 -14.19
CA LYS A 324 -11.64 9.56 -13.53
C LYS A 324 -12.37 9.09 -12.27
N ALA A 325 -13.08 7.95 -12.33
CA ALA A 325 -13.70 7.37 -11.15
C ALA A 325 -12.68 6.95 -10.10
N PHE A 326 -11.54 6.41 -10.51
CA PHE A 326 -10.46 6.10 -9.57
C PHE A 326 -9.88 7.36 -8.90
N ILE A 327 -9.79 8.46 -9.64
CA ILE A 327 -9.39 9.77 -9.08
C ILE A 327 -10.39 10.21 -8.00
N ASN A 328 -11.70 10.15 -8.27
CA ASN A 328 -12.72 10.45 -7.27
C ASN A 328 -12.63 9.52 -6.05
N LEU A 329 -12.37 8.23 -6.27
CA LEU A 329 -12.23 7.26 -5.18
C LEU A 329 -11.05 7.63 -4.26
N VAL A 330 -9.90 7.98 -4.84
CA VAL A 330 -8.74 8.43 -4.06
C VAL A 330 -9.03 9.75 -3.35
N GLN A 331 -9.76 10.69 -3.97
CA GLN A 331 -10.17 11.93 -3.31
C GLN A 331 -11.05 11.65 -2.08
N TYR A 332 -11.95 10.65 -2.12
CA TYR A 332 -12.69 10.22 -0.93
C TYR A 332 -11.80 9.64 0.18
N VAL A 333 -10.79 8.83 -0.16
CA VAL A 333 -9.80 8.33 0.81
C VAL A 333 -8.99 9.48 1.43
N LEU A 334 -8.81 10.54 0.66
CA LEU A 334 -8.14 11.73 1.15
C LEU A 334 -8.98 12.49 2.16
N TYR A 335 -10.28 12.66 1.90
CA TYR A 335 -11.22 13.26 2.86
C TYR A 335 -11.27 12.51 4.19
N SER A 336 -11.04 11.19 4.18
CA SER A 336 -10.95 10.42 5.43
C SER A 336 -9.63 10.61 6.19
N GLY A 337 -8.65 11.31 5.61
CA GLY A 337 -7.35 11.58 6.23
C GLY A 337 -6.36 10.42 6.10
N THR A 338 -6.68 9.37 5.34
CA THR A 338 -5.94 8.09 5.33
C THR A 338 -5.09 7.86 4.08
N VAL A 339 -5.01 8.87 3.19
CA VAL A 339 -4.31 8.78 1.91
C VAL A 339 -2.83 8.38 2.05
N THR A 340 -2.14 8.82 3.09
CA THR A 340 -0.73 8.47 3.30
C THR A 340 -0.57 6.97 3.55
N THR A 341 -1.48 6.35 4.31
CA THR A 341 -1.51 4.91 4.52
C THR A 341 -1.78 4.17 3.20
N LEU A 342 -2.72 4.67 2.38
CA LEU A 342 -2.96 4.12 1.04
C LEU A 342 -1.70 4.20 0.17
N VAL A 343 -1.00 5.34 0.16
CA VAL A 343 0.25 5.54 -0.59
C VAL A 343 1.29 4.51 -0.15
N ARG A 344 1.56 4.39 1.16
CA ARG A 344 2.52 3.40 1.69
C ARG A 344 2.14 1.98 1.28
N TYR A 345 0.86 1.63 1.36
CA TYR A 345 0.36 0.31 0.97
C TYR A 345 0.54 0.01 -0.52
N LEU A 346 0.14 0.92 -1.41
CA LEU A 346 0.22 0.69 -2.86
C LEU A 346 1.67 0.62 -3.33
N PHE A 347 2.53 1.53 -2.87
CA PHE A 347 3.95 1.55 -3.24
C PHE A 347 4.70 0.35 -2.64
N GLY A 348 4.47 0.04 -1.36
CA GLY A 348 5.06 -1.13 -0.70
C GLY A 348 4.68 -2.43 -1.39
N THR A 349 3.40 -2.61 -1.72
CA THR A 349 2.90 -3.80 -2.41
C THR A 349 3.44 -3.92 -3.84
N GLN A 350 3.49 -2.82 -4.59
CA GLN A 350 4.04 -2.85 -5.95
C GLN A 350 5.51 -3.29 -5.95
N ILE A 351 6.33 -2.68 -5.09
CA ILE A 351 7.74 -3.05 -5.01
C ILE A 351 7.93 -4.46 -4.47
N LYS A 352 7.15 -4.89 -3.48
CA LYS A 352 7.23 -6.27 -2.97
C LYS A 352 7.07 -7.29 -4.11
N ASN A 353 6.26 -6.99 -5.12
CA ASN A 353 5.98 -7.87 -6.25
C ASN A 353 6.93 -7.72 -7.47
N THR A 354 7.87 -6.77 -7.49
CA THR A 354 8.81 -6.63 -8.62
C THR A 354 9.81 -7.78 -8.71
N ILE A 355 10.07 -8.31 -9.90
CA ILE A 355 11.06 -9.40 -10.06
C ILE A 355 12.47 -8.82 -10.27
N ALA A 356 12.59 -7.75 -11.06
CA ALA A 356 13.86 -7.16 -11.44
C ALA A 356 13.89 -5.64 -11.17
N GLU A 357 15.07 -5.12 -10.84
CA GLU A 357 15.27 -3.69 -10.52
C GLU A 357 14.92 -2.77 -11.68
N ASN A 358 15.18 -3.21 -12.92
CA ASN A 358 14.92 -2.45 -14.12
C ASN A 358 13.42 -2.38 -14.49
N THR A 359 12.51 -3.10 -13.83
CA THR A 359 11.06 -3.01 -14.10
C THR A 359 10.31 -2.13 -13.11
N ILE A 360 11.01 -1.62 -12.08
CA ILE A 360 10.44 -0.77 -11.03
C ILE A 360 9.71 0.43 -11.65
N PHE A 361 8.42 0.55 -11.31
CA PHE A 361 7.50 1.62 -11.76
C PHE A 361 7.41 1.86 -13.28
N ARG A 362 7.85 0.93 -14.14
CA ARG A 362 7.69 1.06 -15.60
C ARG A 362 6.29 0.70 -16.08
N GLU A 363 5.65 -0.26 -15.42
CA GLU A 363 4.30 -0.72 -15.78
C GLU A 363 3.21 0.23 -15.26
N ALA A 364 2.12 0.33 -16.01
CA ALA A 364 0.93 0.99 -15.51
C ALA A 364 0.32 0.16 -14.36
N SER A 365 0.05 0.82 -13.24
CA SER A 365 -0.39 0.24 -11.97
C SER A 365 -1.21 1.26 -11.17
N ALA A 366 -1.98 0.80 -10.17
CA ALA A 366 -2.75 1.69 -9.29
C ALA A 366 -1.88 2.78 -8.64
N CYS A 367 -0.66 2.41 -8.22
CA CYS A 367 0.35 3.32 -7.71
C CYS A 367 0.77 4.38 -8.74
N SER A 368 1.00 3.98 -9.99
CA SER A 368 1.36 4.94 -11.03
C SER A 368 0.22 5.89 -11.43
N VAL A 369 -1.04 5.41 -11.39
CA VAL A 369 -2.21 6.26 -11.63
C VAL A 369 -2.38 7.25 -10.48
N LEU A 370 -2.21 6.79 -9.23
CA LEU A 370 -2.19 7.65 -8.05
C LEU A 370 -1.12 8.73 -8.14
N PHE A 371 0.09 8.36 -8.57
CA PHE A 371 1.18 9.32 -8.77
C PHE A 371 0.83 10.36 -9.83
N SER A 372 0.37 9.94 -11.01
CA SER A 372 -0.04 10.88 -12.07
C SER A 372 -1.15 11.81 -11.60
N MET A 373 -2.19 11.29 -10.91
CA MET A 373 -3.27 12.11 -10.37
C MET A 373 -2.76 13.21 -9.43
N ILE A 374 -1.94 12.86 -8.45
CA ILE A 374 -1.42 13.83 -7.49
C ILE A 374 -0.47 14.81 -8.20
N SER A 375 0.32 14.32 -9.16
CA SER A 375 1.21 15.16 -9.97
C SER A 375 0.44 16.19 -10.79
N ASP A 376 -0.66 15.79 -11.42
CA ASP A 376 -1.47 16.67 -12.27
C ASP A 376 -2.17 17.75 -11.44
N ASN A 377 -2.64 17.42 -10.23
CA ASN A 377 -3.37 18.37 -9.38
C ASN A 377 -2.46 19.30 -8.56
N TYR A 378 -1.27 18.85 -8.16
CA TYR A 378 -0.39 19.60 -7.24
C TYR A 378 0.91 20.04 -7.86
N GLY A 379 1.37 19.34 -8.89
CA GLY A 379 2.63 19.62 -9.57
C GLY A 379 2.57 20.79 -10.54
N TYR A 380 1.39 21.40 -10.77
CA TYR A 380 1.21 22.47 -11.76
C TYR A 380 2.18 23.64 -11.56
N ASP A 381 2.28 24.18 -10.34
CA ASP A 381 3.17 25.31 -10.05
C ASP A 381 4.65 24.97 -10.30
N PHE A 382 5.05 23.73 -10.01
CA PHE A 382 6.39 23.24 -10.29
C PHE A 382 6.63 23.11 -11.80
N ILE A 383 5.66 22.55 -12.52
CA ILE A 383 5.70 22.47 -13.99
C ILE A 383 5.85 23.86 -14.59
N ASP A 384 4.99 24.80 -14.18
CA ASP A 384 4.90 26.12 -14.77
C ASP A 384 6.18 26.94 -14.56
N LYS A 385 6.78 26.87 -13.37
CA LYS A 385 7.98 27.66 -13.03
C LYS A 385 9.28 26.99 -13.44
N THR A 386 9.39 25.68 -13.23
CA THR A 386 10.66 24.95 -13.38
C THR A 386 10.74 24.24 -14.71
N VAL A 387 9.71 23.47 -15.09
CA VAL A 387 9.77 22.65 -16.31
C VAL A 387 9.73 23.53 -17.56
N ASN A 388 8.87 24.56 -17.59
CA ASN A 388 8.86 25.53 -18.69
C ASN A 388 10.22 26.22 -18.84
N LYS A 389 10.84 26.63 -17.73
CA LYS A 389 12.17 27.26 -17.74
C LYS A 389 13.22 26.29 -18.28
N ALA A 390 13.25 25.05 -17.79
CA ALA A 390 14.19 24.02 -18.19
C ALA A 390 14.02 23.59 -19.67
N ALA A 391 12.78 23.59 -20.18
CA ALA A 391 12.44 23.25 -21.57
C ALA A 391 12.86 24.31 -22.59
N ASN A 392 13.09 25.55 -22.14
CA ASN A 392 13.56 26.66 -22.97
C ASN A 392 15.10 26.76 -23.02
N CYS A 393 15.82 25.98 -22.22
CA CYS A 393 17.27 25.90 -22.28
C CYS A 393 17.73 25.16 -23.55
N GLN A 394 18.92 25.52 -24.04
CA GLN A 394 19.57 24.82 -25.15
C GLN A 394 20.52 23.72 -24.69
N SER A 395 20.98 23.79 -23.43
CA SER A 395 21.92 22.84 -22.84
C SER A 395 21.23 21.80 -21.98
N LYS A 396 21.50 20.51 -22.23
CA LYS A 396 21.03 19.40 -21.38
C LYS A 396 21.53 19.52 -19.93
N ILE A 397 22.74 20.06 -19.73
CA ILE A 397 23.32 20.27 -18.39
C ILE A 397 22.52 21.33 -17.64
N GLU A 398 22.27 22.47 -18.28
CA GLU A 398 21.51 23.58 -17.68
C GLU A 398 20.07 23.15 -17.34
N THR A 399 19.43 22.38 -18.22
CA THR A 399 18.11 21.78 -17.97
C THR A 399 18.12 20.93 -16.70
N VAL A 400 19.11 20.04 -16.54
CA VAL A 400 19.25 19.18 -15.35
C VAL A 400 19.51 20.02 -14.10
N GLU A 401 20.36 21.04 -14.18
CA GLU A 401 20.66 21.91 -13.04
C GLU A 401 19.44 22.71 -12.57
N ILE A 402 18.61 23.21 -13.49
CA ILE A 402 17.36 23.91 -13.14
C ILE A 402 16.38 22.96 -12.43
N ILE A 403 16.16 21.78 -13.00
CA ILE A 403 15.26 20.77 -12.42
C ILE A 403 15.74 20.36 -11.03
N THR A 404 17.05 20.16 -10.87
CA THR A 404 17.66 19.73 -9.61
C THR A 404 17.60 20.83 -8.55
N ARG A 405 17.96 22.06 -8.90
CA ARG A 405 17.92 23.21 -7.98
C ARG A 405 16.51 23.45 -7.45
N ASP A 406 15.53 23.41 -8.35
CA ASP A 406 14.17 23.77 -7.98
C ASP A 406 13.41 22.59 -7.35
N TYR A 407 13.96 21.37 -7.35
CA TYR A 407 13.36 20.15 -6.76
C TYR A 407 12.88 20.34 -5.32
N GLY A 408 13.60 21.14 -4.50
CA GLY A 408 13.18 21.50 -3.15
C GLY A 408 11.84 22.22 -3.05
N ASN A 409 11.37 22.84 -4.15
CA ASN A 409 10.10 23.55 -4.26
C ASN A 409 8.93 22.63 -4.61
N LEU A 410 9.13 21.31 -4.70
CA LEU A 410 8.02 20.39 -4.89
C LEU A 410 6.96 20.57 -3.80
N PRO A 411 5.67 20.48 -4.15
CA PRO A 411 4.59 20.50 -3.17
C PRO A 411 4.67 19.27 -2.27
N LEU A 412 4.16 19.38 -1.04
CA LEU A 412 4.27 18.31 -0.04
C LEU A 412 3.67 16.98 -0.51
N GLN A 413 2.64 17.04 -1.34
CA GLN A 413 1.95 15.87 -1.88
C GLN A 413 2.86 15.03 -2.77
N MET A 414 3.63 15.70 -3.65
CA MET A 414 4.63 15.05 -4.51
C MET A 414 5.78 14.48 -3.70
N LYS A 415 6.24 15.29 -2.76
CA LYS A 415 7.21 14.96 -1.72
C LYS A 415 6.88 13.67 -0.96
N ASN A 416 5.63 13.49 -0.50
CA ASN A 416 5.18 12.24 0.12
C ASN A 416 5.29 11.04 -0.84
N LEU A 417 4.89 11.19 -2.10
CA LEU A 417 4.98 10.11 -3.10
C LEU A 417 6.43 9.69 -3.34
N ILE A 418 7.34 10.65 -3.45
CA ILE A 418 8.77 10.39 -3.56
C ILE A 418 9.29 9.64 -2.32
N SER A 419 8.92 10.08 -1.12
CA SER A 419 9.33 9.41 0.12
C SER A 419 8.83 7.97 0.19
N ALA A 420 7.56 7.74 -0.17
CA ALA A 420 7.00 6.39 -0.25
C ALA A 420 7.70 5.52 -1.30
N THR A 421 8.03 6.09 -2.46
CA THR A 421 8.83 5.43 -3.53
C THR A 421 10.17 4.98 -2.99
N PHE A 422 10.90 5.89 -2.34
CA PHE A 422 12.22 5.65 -1.79
C PHE A 422 12.19 4.56 -0.72
N ARG A 423 11.31 4.69 0.27
CA ARG A 423 11.21 3.75 1.40
C ARG A 423 10.80 2.36 0.93
N ALA A 424 9.80 2.26 0.06
CA ALA A 424 9.35 0.98 -0.49
C ALA A 424 10.47 0.26 -1.23
N THR A 425 11.24 0.98 -2.05
CA THR A 425 12.37 0.40 -2.81
C THR A 425 13.55 0.06 -1.93
N ARG A 426 13.93 0.91 -0.98
CA ARG A 426 14.98 0.63 0.01
C ARG A 426 14.74 -0.67 0.78
N ARG A 427 13.48 -0.95 1.17
CA ARG A 427 13.15 -2.19 1.91
C ARG A 427 13.55 -3.45 1.16
N LYS A 428 13.40 -3.45 -0.16
CA LYS A 428 13.63 -4.63 -1.01
C LYS A 428 15.02 -4.62 -1.66
N TYR A 429 15.51 -3.44 -2.00
CA TYR A 429 16.80 -3.21 -2.63
C TYR A 429 17.58 -2.23 -1.75
N PRO A 430 18.02 -2.68 -0.56
CA PRO A 430 18.72 -1.84 0.40
C PRO A 430 20.12 -1.48 -0.09
N ASP A 431 20.76 -2.39 -0.80
CA ASP A 431 22.03 -2.14 -1.47
C ASP A 431 21.74 -1.60 -2.89
N ARG A 432 22.65 -0.76 -3.41
CA ARG A 432 22.60 -0.06 -4.73
C ARG A 432 21.83 1.27 -4.77
N LEU A 433 22.04 2.01 -5.86
CA LEU A 433 21.32 3.26 -6.22
C LEU A 433 19.86 3.04 -6.65
N VAL A 434 19.31 1.83 -6.46
CA VAL A 434 17.97 1.44 -6.90
C VAL A 434 16.88 2.35 -6.33
N PRO A 435 16.90 2.76 -5.04
CA PRO A 435 15.91 3.71 -4.54
C PRO A 435 15.94 5.07 -5.25
N LEU A 436 17.13 5.56 -5.63
CA LEU A 436 17.26 6.80 -6.40
C LEU A 436 16.78 6.61 -7.84
N LEU A 437 17.13 5.50 -8.49
CA LEU A 437 16.59 5.13 -9.82
C LEU A 437 15.05 5.07 -9.81
N ALA A 438 14.45 4.58 -8.73
CA ALA A 438 13.01 4.49 -8.59
C ALA A 438 12.35 5.87 -8.44
N ILE A 439 12.93 6.76 -7.62
CA ILE A 439 12.51 8.16 -7.55
C ILE A 439 12.59 8.78 -8.94
N SER A 440 13.73 8.66 -9.61
CA SER A 440 13.94 9.22 -10.94
C SER A 440 12.95 8.69 -11.97
N SER A 441 12.62 7.40 -11.90
CA SER A 441 11.62 6.79 -12.79
C SER A 441 10.24 7.40 -12.56
N MET A 442 9.84 7.67 -11.32
CA MET A 442 8.56 8.35 -11.07
C MET A 442 8.64 9.83 -11.47
N PHE A 443 9.68 10.54 -11.02
CA PHE A 443 9.82 11.96 -11.20
C PHE A 443 10.06 12.36 -12.66
N MET A 444 11.06 11.77 -13.33
CA MET A 444 11.36 12.11 -14.72
C MET A 444 10.38 11.47 -15.70
N LEU A 445 10.20 10.13 -15.69
CA LEU A 445 9.40 9.47 -16.74
C LEU A 445 7.91 9.78 -16.67
N ARG A 446 7.36 10.02 -15.47
CA ARG A 446 5.90 10.16 -15.30
C ARG A 446 5.43 11.58 -15.01
N PHE A 447 6.34 12.49 -14.68
CA PHE A 447 6.00 13.87 -14.37
C PHE A 447 6.72 14.87 -15.28
N ILE A 448 8.05 14.91 -15.30
CA ILE A 448 8.79 15.95 -16.05
C ILE A 448 8.86 15.68 -17.56
N SER A 449 9.33 14.50 -17.98
CA SER A 449 9.57 14.19 -19.39
C SER A 449 8.30 14.22 -20.25
N PRO A 450 7.12 13.72 -19.80
CA PRO A 450 5.89 13.84 -20.58
C PRO A 450 5.51 15.30 -20.88
N VAL A 451 5.67 16.19 -19.90
CA VAL A 451 5.36 17.62 -20.06
C VAL A 451 6.32 18.27 -21.06
N MET A 452 7.62 18.01 -20.95
CA MET A 452 8.61 18.51 -21.91
C MET A 452 8.37 17.97 -23.33
N ALA A 453 8.00 16.69 -23.45
CA ALA A 453 7.66 16.09 -24.75
C ALA A 453 6.43 16.75 -25.37
N ASN A 454 5.40 17.06 -24.58
CA ASN A 454 4.22 17.80 -25.04
C ASN A 454 4.53 19.23 -25.51
N MET A 455 5.63 19.82 -25.03
CA MET A 455 6.17 21.10 -25.51
C MET A 455 7.06 20.97 -26.76
N GLY A 456 7.13 19.77 -27.38
CA GLY A 456 7.98 19.50 -28.53
C GLY A 456 9.46 19.31 -28.21
N LYS A 457 9.83 19.15 -26.92
CA LYS A 457 11.22 19.03 -26.45
C LYS A 457 11.64 17.58 -26.17
N THR A 458 11.12 16.61 -26.92
CA THR A 458 11.33 15.17 -26.69
C THR A 458 12.81 14.76 -26.61
N LYS A 459 13.66 15.29 -27.50
CA LYS A 459 15.10 15.00 -27.49
C LYS A 459 15.77 15.51 -26.21
N LEU A 460 15.51 16.77 -25.83
CA LEU A 460 16.05 17.37 -24.61
C LEU A 460 15.56 16.63 -23.37
N ALA A 461 14.29 16.23 -23.33
CA ALA A 461 13.72 15.43 -22.24
C ALA A 461 14.41 14.07 -22.10
N GLY A 462 14.70 13.39 -23.21
CA GLY A 462 15.44 12.12 -23.23
C GLY A 462 16.89 12.29 -22.78
N ASP A 463 17.57 13.34 -23.25
CA ASP A 463 18.96 13.62 -22.87
C ASP A 463 19.07 14.04 -21.39
N ALA A 464 18.16 14.86 -20.88
CA ALA A 464 18.12 15.23 -19.46
C ALA A 464 17.83 14.02 -18.57
N MET A 465 16.91 13.13 -18.99
CA MET A 465 16.56 11.93 -18.24
C MET A 465 17.78 11.04 -17.95
N LYS A 466 18.77 10.96 -18.86
CA LYS A 466 20.01 10.18 -18.68
C LYS A 466 20.76 10.55 -17.39
N ALA A 467 20.74 11.82 -16.98
CA ALA A 467 21.36 12.27 -15.72
C ALA A 467 20.65 11.73 -14.47
N PHE A 468 19.40 11.29 -14.59
CA PHE A 468 18.58 10.79 -13.49
C PHE A 468 18.51 9.26 -13.46
N VAL A 469 19.03 8.50 -14.43
CA VAL A 469 18.79 7.04 -14.46
C VAL A 469 19.66 6.25 -13.48
N PHE A 470 20.70 6.83 -12.86
CA PHE A 470 21.52 6.19 -11.82
C PHE A 470 21.87 4.71 -12.12
N PHE A 471 22.36 4.39 -13.33
CA PHE A 471 22.64 3.02 -13.76
C PHE A 471 23.94 2.46 -13.17
N ASN A 472 23.97 1.12 -13.00
CA ASN A 472 25.21 0.35 -12.85
C ASN A 472 25.98 0.33 -14.19
N SER A 473 26.97 1.21 -14.31
CA SER A 473 28.24 1.08 -15.07
C SER A 473 28.27 0.64 -16.55
N LYS A 474 27.13 0.42 -17.22
CA LYS A 474 27.12 0.02 -18.65
C LYS A 474 26.75 1.11 -19.64
N ASP A 475 26.10 2.19 -19.18
CA ASP A 475 25.73 3.30 -20.05
C ASP A 475 26.75 4.45 -19.91
N LYS A 476 27.17 4.99 -21.06
CA LYS A 476 28.08 6.14 -21.25
C LYS A 476 27.58 7.46 -20.63
N SER A 477 26.68 7.41 -19.66
CA SER A 477 26.12 8.57 -18.97
C SER A 477 27.18 9.42 -18.25
N GLU A 478 28.26 8.80 -17.77
CA GLU A 478 29.43 9.52 -17.21
C GLU A 478 30.27 10.23 -18.29
N GLU A 479 30.24 9.78 -19.55
CA GLU A 479 30.81 10.53 -20.68
C GLU A 479 29.94 11.75 -21.04
N GLU A 480 28.68 11.79 -20.60
CA GLU A 480 27.68 12.78 -21.00
C GLU A 480 27.39 13.88 -19.96
N PHE A 481 27.62 13.64 -18.66
CA PHE A 481 27.35 14.57 -17.56
C PHE A 481 28.46 14.55 -16.48
N PRO A 482 28.84 15.71 -15.90
CA PRO A 482 29.77 15.77 -14.77
C PRO A 482 29.29 15.00 -13.54
N LYS A 483 30.23 14.36 -12.83
CA LYS A 483 30.02 13.59 -11.60
C LYS A 483 29.27 14.38 -10.51
N GLU A 484 29.56 15.68 -10.42
CA GLU A 484 28.99 16.60 -9.44
C GLU A 484 27.47 16.75 -9.61
N ILE A 485 26.96 16.61 -10.85
CA ILE A 485 25.52 16.70 -11.12
C ILE A 485 24.78 15.53 -10.49
N PHE A 486 25.29 14.31 -10.66
CA PHE A 486 24.70 13.11 -10.05
C PHE A 486 24.66 13.20 -8.52
N THR A 487 25.73 13.71 -7.93
CA THR A 487 25.82 13.93 -6.47
C THR A 487 24.77 14.93 -6.00
N ARG A 488 24.65 16.08 -6.67
CA ARG A 488 23.63 17.09 -6.35
C ARG A 488 22.21 16.56 -6.50
N ILE A 489 21.92 15.76 -7.52
CA ILE A 489 20.60 15.14 -7.69
C ILE A 489 20.30 14.23 -6.50
N ALA A 490 21.24 13.36 -6.13
CA ALA A 490 21.08 12.45 -5.00
C ALA A 490 20.85 13.21 -3.67
N GLU A 491 21.63 14.26 -3.41
CA GLU A 491 21.46 15.14 -2.24
C GLU A 491 20.10 15.83 -2.23
N GLN A 492 19.62 16.32 -3.37
CA GLN A 492 18.30 16.96 -3.45
C GLN A 492 17.17 15.95 -3.21
N TYR A 493 17.27 14.73 -3.75
CA TYR A 493 16.28 13.68 -3.50
C TYR A 493 16.22 13.32 -2.02
N ILE A 494 17.37 13.16 -1.37
CA ILE A 494 17.43 12.73 0.03
C ILE A 494 17.08 13.86 0.98
N SER A 495 17.59 15.08 0.78
CA SER A 495 17.26 16.23 1.63
C SER A 495 15.78 16.55 1.65
N ASN A 496 15.08 16.21 0.56
CA ASN A 496 13.64 16.34 0.54
C ASN A 496 12.94 15.23 1.32
N LEU A 497 13.46 14.05 1.61
CA LEU A 497 12.66 12.98 2.28
C LEU A 497 12.05 13.38 3.65
N GLY A 498 12.58 14.40 4.32
CA GLY A 498 12.06 14.94 5.58
C GLY A 498 11.07 16.09 5.38
N TYR A 499 9.82 15.91 5.84
CA TYR A 499 8.78 16.95 5.75
C TYR A 499 8.14 17.27 7.11
N SER A 500 7.52 18.45 7.20
CA SER A 500 6.72 18.89 8.37
C SER A 500 5.28 18.38 8.30
N ASP A 501 4.63 18.29 9.46
CA ASP A 501 3.21 17.94 9.56
C ASP A 501 2.37 18.94 8.76
N SER A 502 1.62 18.46 7.78
CA SER A 502 0.48 19.19 7.24
C SER A 502 -0.50 18.26 6.54
N THR A 503 -1.71 18.78 6.39
CA THR A 503 -2.86 18.06 5.86
C THR A 503 -3.02 18.29 4.38
N TYR A 504 -3.59 17.31 3.70
CA TYR A 504 -3.99 17.40 2.31
C TYR A 504 -5.30 18.18 2.17
N HIS A 505 -5.42 19.07 1.18
CA HIS A 505 -6.69 19.69 0.77
C HIS A 505 -6.91 19.52 -0.73
N PHE A 506 -8.03 18.91 -1.13
CA PHE A 506 -8.34 18.51 -2.52
C PHE A 506 -9.78 18.91 -2.89
N ALA A 507 -10.08 18.92 -4.19
CA ALA A 507 -11.41 19.19 -4.74
C ALA A 507 -12.46 18.14 -4.32
N GLU A 508 -13.75 18.51 -4.41
CA GLU A 508 -14.87 17.62 -4.08
C GLU A 508 -14.91 16.38 -4.97
N ALA A 509 -15.14 15.22 -4.35
CA ALA A 509 -15.14 13.93 -5.02
C ALA A 509 -16.54 13.54 -5.49
N ASN A 510 -16.68 13.11 -6.75
CA ASN A 510 -17.96 12.67 -7.31
C ASN A 510 -18.19 11.17 -7.06
N LEU A 511 -19.11 10.84 -6.15
CA LEU A 511 -19.45 9.45 -5.81
C LEU A 511 -20.21 8.74 -6.92
N GLU A 512 -21.02 9.46 -7.71
CA GLU A 512 -21.80 8.87 -8.80
C GLU A 512 -20.91 8.30 -9.90
N GLU A 513 -19.79 8.96 -10.20
CA GLU A 513 -18.80 8.44 -11.15
C GLU A 513 -18.14 7.14 -10.66
N ILE A 514 -17.89 7.02 -9.35
CA ILE A 514 -17.37 5.79 -8.75
C ILE A 514 -18.38 4.65 -8.91
N VAL A 515 -19.65 4.92 -8.63
CA VAL A 515 -20.73 3.93 -8.71
C VAL A 515 -20.96 3.50 -10.16
N ALA A 516 -20.95 4.44 -11.11
CA ALA A 516 -21.11 4.13 -12.53
C ALA A 516 -20.00 3.20 -13.05
N ASP A 517 -18.73 3.49 -12.74
CA ASP A 517 -17.61 2.64 -13.16
C ASP A 517 -17.60 1.30 -12.39
N CYS A 518 -18.02 1.28 -11.12
CA CYS A 518 -18.24 0.03 -10.39
C CYS A 518 -19.28 -0.87 -11.08
N ALA A 519 -20.30 -0.28 -11.72
CA ALA A 519 -21.30 -1.00 -12.48
C ALA A 519 -20.70 -1.56 -13.77
N THR A 520 -19.96 -0.74 -14.51
CA THR A 520 -19.36 -1.10 -15.80
C THR A 520 -18.30 -2.19 -15.65
N TYR A 521 -17.45 -2.13 -14.63
CA TYR A 521 -16.34 -3.06 -14.43
C TYR A 521 -16.50 -3.97 -13.22
N ASN A 522 -17.76 -4.24 -12.84
CA ASN A 522 -18.10 -4.94 -11.61
C ASN A 522 -17.38 -6.28 -11.44
N LYS A 523 -17.40 -7.10 -12.50
CA LYS A 523 -16.82 -8.45 -12.49
C LYS A 523 -15.32 -8.39 -12.19
N GLU A 524 -14.59 -7.56 -12.90
CA GLU A 524 -13.14 -7.42 -12.73
C GLU A 524 -12.77 -6.86 -11.35
N ILE A 525 -13.55 -5.91 -10.82
CA ILE A 525 -13.34 -5.37 -9.47
C ILE A 525 -13.56 -6.48 -8.43
N CYS A 526 -14.66 -7.20 -8.51
CA CYS A 526 -15.00 -8.30 -7.61
C CYS A 526 -13.97 -9.45 -7.69
N ASP A 527 -13.48 -9.80 -8.87
CA ASP A 527 -12.46 -10.82 -9.05
C ASP A 527 -11.10 -10.40 -8.45
N ASN A 528 -10.74 -9.12 -8.53
CA ASN A 528 -9.56 -8.59 -7.86
C ASN A 528 -9.71 -8.49 -6.34
N LEU A 529 -10.92 -8.25 -5.83
CA LEU A 529 -11.21 -8.27 -4.38
C LEU A 529 -11.09 -9.68 -3.78
N LYS A 530 -11.54 -10.71 -4.50
CA LYS A 530 -11.41 -12.12 -4.10
C LYS A 530 -9.95 -12.54 -3.92
N ARG A 531 -9.02 -11.89 -4.62
CA ARG A 531 -7.56 -12.02 -4.40
C ARG A 531 -7.19 -11.23 -3.14
N LYS A 532 -7.57 -11.75 -1.98
CA LYS A 532 -7.34 -11.11 -0.67
C LYS A 532 -5.85 -10.79 -0.49
N PRO A 533 -5.50 -9.59 0.01
CA PRO A 533 -4.11 -9.28 0.31
C PRO A 533 -3.60 -10.21 1.42
N THR A 534 -2.33 -10.58 1.34
CA THR A 534 -1.68 -11.41 2.37
C THR A 534 -1.39 -10.63 3.66
N GLU A 535 -1.30 -9.31 3.57
CA GLU A 535 -0.98 -8.39 4.67
C GLU A 535 -2.04 -7.30 4.81
N HIS A 536 -2.29 -6.87 6.05
CA HIS A 536 -3.16 -5.74 6.30
C HIS A 536 -2.50 -4.44 5.79
N PRO A 537 -3.23 -3.52 5.14
CA PRO A 537 -2.64 -2.29 4.59
C PRO A 537 -1.85 -1.43 5.59
N LEU A 538 -2.33 -1.30 6.84
CA LEU A 538 -1.63 -0.61 7.93
C LEU A 538 -0.25 -1.16 8.29
N TYR A 539 0.07 -2.39 7.86
CA TYR A 539 1.40 -2.97 8.03
C TYR A 539 2.50 -2.04 7.52
N TRP A 540 2.29 -1.42 6.35
CA TRP A 540 3.31 -0.57 5.74
C TRP A 540 3.55 0.73 6.51
N SER A 541 2.51 1.30 7.12
CA SER A 541 2.64 2.47 8.00
C SER A 541 3.31 2.10 9.33
N MET A 542 2.95 0.95 9.93
CA MET A 542 3.62 0.46 11.14
C MET A 542 5.10 0.15 10.89
N LEU A 543 5.40 -0.46 9.74
CA LEU A 543 6.78 -0.73 9.31
C LEU A 543 7.58 0.57 9.19
N GLU A 544 7.02 1.60 8.54
CA GLU A 544 7.67 2.89 8.42
C GLU A 544 7.89 3.59 9.78
N LEU A 545 6.91 3.51 10.69
CA LEU A 545 7.06 4.02 12.05
C LEU A 545 8.26 3.39 12.76
N LEU A 546 8.40 2.06 12.69
CA LEU A 546 9.54 1.36 13.28
C LEU A 546 10.85 1.70 12.58
N GLU A 547 10.88 1.75 11.25
CA GLU A 547 12.08 2.17 10.49
C GLU A 547 12.56 3.56 10.93
N ASN A 548 11.64 4.50 11.14
CA ASN A 548 11.96 5.85 11.60
C ASN A 548 12.53 5.88 13.02
N CYS A 549 12.32 4.82 13.82
CA CYS A 549 12.93 4.70 15.15
C CYS A 549 14.40 4.26 15.10
N PHE A 550 14.80 3.49 14.07
CA PHE A 550 16.06 2.75 14.07
C PHE A 550 17.01 3.09 12.92
N ILE A 551 16.49 3.57 11.79
CA ILE A 551 17.30 3.85 10.59
C ILE A 551 17.44 5.36 10.39
N GLY A 552 16.42 6.14 10.78
CA GLY A 552 16.42 7.60 10.63
C GLY A 552 16.53 8.09 9.17
N ASP A 553 16.20 9.35 8.94
CA ASP A 553 16.45 10.01 7.63
C ASP A 553 17.84 10.67 7.58
N GLU A 554 18.45 10.95 8.75
CA GLU A 554 19.73 11.65 8.89
C GLU A 554 20.95 10.79 8.51
N ASP A 555 20.85 9.46 8.64
CA ASP A 555 21.90 8.53 8.18
C ASP A 555 22.07 8.57 6.66
N LEU A 556 21.00 8.82 5.90
CA LEU A 556 21.06 8.93 4.44
C LEU A 556 21.91 10.13 4.00
N MET A 557 21.72 11.28 4.65
CA MET A 557 22.52 12.48 4.39
C MET A 557 23.98 12.30 4.80
N THR A 558 24.23 11.55 5.87
CA THR A 558 25.58 11.23 6.34
C THR A 558 26.31 10.29 5.36
N VAL A 559 25.62 9.27 4.82
CA VAL A 559 26.18 8.36 3.80
C VAL A 559 26.50 9.07 2.49
N LEU A 560 25.69 10.05 2.07
CA LEU A 560 25.97 10.88 0.90
C LEU A 560 27.14 11.86 1.14
N SER A 561 27.12 12.57 2.27
CA SER A 561 28.14 13.59 2.59
C SER A 561 29.52 13.01 2.92
N GLN A 562 29.60 11.74 3.34
CA GLN A 562 30.85 11.02 3.57
C GLN A 562 31.45 10.39 2.29
N GLY A 563 30.93 10.71 1.10
CA GLY A 563 31.65 10.45 -0.16
C GLY A 563 31.57 9.02 -0.70
N TYR A 564 30.63 8.17 -0.25
CA TYR A 564 30.52 6.80 -0.77
C TYR A 564 29.81 6.67 -2.12
N LEU A 565 29.26 7.76 -2.67
CA LEU A 565 29.11 7.88 -4.11
C LEU A 565 30.49 8.22 -4.69
N ILE A 566 31.26 7.16 -4.99
CA ILE A 566 32.42 7.16 -5.89
C ILE A 566 33.76 7.48 -5.21
N GLU A 567 34.29 6.48 -4.50
CA GLU A 567 35.72 6.14 -4.50
C GLU A 567 35.87 4.63 -4.71
N ASN A 568 36.01 4.25 -5.98
CA ASN A 568 37.15 3.52 -6.54
C ASN A 568 37.04 3.54 -8.07
#